data_AF-A0A7W9T4A4-F1
#
_entry.id   AF-A0A7W9T4A4-F1
#
_cell.length_a   1.000
_cell.length_b   1.000
_cell.length_c   1.000
_cell.angle_alpha   90.00
_cell.angle_beta   90.00
_cell.angle_gamma   90.00
#
_symmetry.space_group_name_H-M   'P 1'
#
loop_
_entity.id
_entity.type
_entity.pdbx_description
1 polymer ?
#
loop_
_entity_poly.entity_id
_entity_poly.type
_entity_poly.pdbx_seq_one_letter_code
_entity_poly.pdbx_strand_id
1 'polypeptide(L)'
;MNALFKALNDPTRRAILELLRQQPRTAGEIAEHFQFSKPTISHHLDLLRQAELVTSDKQGQFVTYTLNMTVMDELLGWLLQFKPGNDTNA
;
A
#
# COMPACT_ATOMS: atom_id res chain seq x y z
N MET A 1 -12.12 -4.66 5.11
CA MET A 1 -12.49 -4.44 3.69
C MET A 1 -12.76 -2.97 3.31
N ASN A 2 -13.62 -2.23 4.02
CA ASN A 2 -13.93 -0.83 3.67
C ASN A 2 -12.69 0.10 3.75
N ALA A 3 -11.85 -0.06 4.77
CA ALA A 3 -10.60 0.69 4.91
C ALA A 3 -9.60 0.44 3.77
N LEU A 4 -9.49 -0.81 3.29
CA LEU A 4 -8.62 -1.19 2.16
C LEU A 4 -9.02 -0.47 0.87
N PHE A 5 -10.29 -0.55 0.47
CA PHE A 5 -10.74 0.12 -0.76
C PHE A 5 -10.68 1.65 -0.65
N LYS A 6 -11.01 2.21 0.53
CA LYS A 6 -10.82 3.65 0.79
C LYS A 6 -9.34 4.04 0.66
N ALA A 7 -8.43 3.23 1.19
CA ALA A 7 -7.01 3.47 1.08
C ALA A 7 -6.54 3.41 -0.37
N LEU A 8 -6.98 2.41 -1.15
CA LEU A 8 -6.62 2.26 -2.55
C LEU A 8 -7.26 3.29 -3.50
N ASN A 9 -8.35 3.95 -3.11
CA ASN A 9 -9.04 4.93 -3.98
C ASN A 9 -8.21 6.21 -4.27
N ASP A 10 -7.17 6.47 -3.49
CA ASP A 10 -6.36 7.68 -3.63
C ASP A 10 -5.06 7.43 -4.42
N PRO A 11 -4.77 8.27 -5.43
CA PRO A 11 -3.60 8.09 -6.29
C PRO A 11 -2.27 8.23 -5.55
N THR A 12 -2.18 9.13 -4.56
CA THR A 12 -0.97 9.31 -3.74
C THR A 12 -0.68 8.05 -2.95
N ARG A 13 -1.71 7.44 -2.35
CA ARG A 13 -1.55 6.18 -1.62
C ARG A 13 -1.12 5.03 -2.54
N ARG A 14 -1.66 4.94 -3.76
CA ARG A 14 -1.19 3.96 -4.76
C ARG A 14 0.26 4.19 -5.16
N ALA A 15 0.68 5.43 -5.37
CA ALA A 15 2.06 5.78 -5.67
C ALA A 15 3.03 5.41 -4.52
N ILE A 16 2.61 5.58 -3.25
CA ILE A 16 3.40 5.12 -2.10
C ILE A 16 3.56 3.59 -2.13
N LEU A 17 2.49 2.84 -2.43
CA LEU A 17 2.57 1.37 -2.53
C LEU A 17 3.49 0.94 -3.68
N GLU A 18 3.45 1.61 -4.82
CA GLU A 18 4.36 1.35 -5.96
C GLU A 18 5.82 1.60 -5.59
N LEU A 19 6.09 2.65 -4.80
CA LEU A 19 7.41 2.94 -4.29
C LEU A 19 7.88 1.82 -3.36
N LEU A 20 7.05 1.45 -2.38
CA LEU A 20 7.35 0.41 -1.38
C LEU A 20 7.46 -1.00 -1.99
N ARG A 21 6.82 -1.26 -3.14
CA ARG A 21 7.00 -2.50 -3.91
C ARG A 21 8.45 -2.74 -4.31
N GLN A 22 9.23 -1.68 -4.51
CA GLN A 22 10.62 -1.80 -4.93
C GLN A 22 11.54 -2.18 -3.76
N GLN A 23 11.34 -1.54 -2.60
CA GLN A 23 12.08 -1.81 -1.37
C GLN A 23 11.44 -1.07 -0.18
N PRO A 24 11.65 -1.55 1.06
CA PRO A 24 11.30 -0.81 2.28
C PRO A 24 11.92 0.59 2.31
N ARG A 25 11.20 1.56 2.86
CA ARG A 25 11.67 2.96 2.97
C ARG A 25 11.15 3.62 4.23
N THR A 26 11.90 4.58 4.75
CA THR A 26 11.48 5.43 5.86
C THR A 26 10.44 6.46 5.41
N ALA A 27 9.65 6.99 6.35
CA ALA A 27 8.71 8.08 6.05
C ALA A 27 9.41 9.32 5.42
N GLY A 28 10.67 9.57 5.78
CA GLY A 28 11.47 10.65 5.23
C GLY A 28 11.79 10.43 3.75
N GLU A 29 12.35 9.27 3.42
CA GLU A 29 12.66 8.89 2.03
C GLU A 29 11.39 8.87 1.17
N ILE A 30 10.28 8.34 1.70
CA ILE A 30 9.00 8.36 0.97
C ILE A 30 8.58 9.80 0.67
N ALA A 31 8.68 10.71 1.64
CA ALA A 31 8.28 12.10 1.45
C ALA A 31 9.10 12.84 0.39
N GLU A 32 10.36 12.47 0.18
CA GLU A 32 11.23 13.06 -0.85
C GLU A 32 10.74 12.77 -2.29
N HIS A 33 9.91 11.74 -2.48
CA HIS A 33 9.32 11.41 -3.78
C HIS A 33 8.05 12.21 -4.11
N PHE A 34 7.58 13.10 -3.21
CA PHE A 34 6.34 13.84 -3.39
C PHE A 34 6.53 15.34 -3.13
N GLN A 35 5.70 16.17 -3.77
CA GLN A 35 5.64 17.61 -3.52
C GLN A 35 4.78 17.96 -2.29
N PHE A 36 4.56 17.00 -1.40
CA PHE A 36 3.71 17.16 -0.23
C PHE A 36 4.53 17.37 1.04
N SER A 37 3.88 17.96 2.04
CA SER A 37 4.49 18.11 3.37
C SER A 37 4.70 16.73 4.02
N LYS A 38 5.72 16.62 4.89
CA LYS A 38 5.95 15.40 5.69
C LYS A 38 4.71 14.99 6.50
N PRO A 39 3.96 15.90 7.17
CA PRO A 39 2.69 15.55 7.82
C PRO A 39 1.65 14.93 6.89
N THR A 40 1.53 15.43 5.65
CA THR A 40 0.61 14.87 4.64
C THR A 40 0.99 13.43 4.29
N ILE A 41 2.28 13.17 4.08
CA ILE A 41 2.79 11.82 3.79
C ILE A 41 2.59 10.88 4.98
N SER A 42 2.88 11.34 6.21
CA SER A 42 2.61 10.56 7.43
C SER A 42 1.13 10.21 7.57
N HIS A 43 0.22 11.11 7.23
CA HIS A 43 -1.22 10.83 7.23
C HIS A 43 -1.59 9.73 6.23
N HIS A 44 -1.06 9.80 5.00
CA HIS A 44 -1.28 8.74 4.01
C HIS A 44 -0.71 7.39 4.46
N LEU A 45 0.49 7.37 5.06
CA LEU A 45 1.11 6.16 5.60
C LEU A 45 0.29 5.56 6.74
N ASP A 46 -0.31 6.39 7.60
CA ASP A 46 -1.18 5.90 8.67
C ASP A 46 -2.48 5.29 8.11
N LEU A 47 -3.10 5.91 7.11
CA LEU A 47 -4.26 5.32 6.43
C LEU A 47 -3.94 3.99 5.74
N LEU A 48 -2.77 3.88 5.10
CA LEU A 48 -2.29 2.63 4.51
C LEU A 48 -2.05 1.56 5.57
N ARG A 49 -1.48 1.93 6.72
CA ARG A 49 -1.22 1.04 7.86
C ARG A 49 -2.52 0.55 8.50
N GLN A 50 -3.49 1.45 8.71
CA GLN A 50 -4.84 1.08 9.20
C GLN A 50 -5.59 0.17 8.24
N ALA A 51 -5.29 0.26 6.95
CA ALA A 51 -5.79 -0.64 5.92
C ALA A 51 -4.96 -1.93 5.76
N GLU A 52 -3.93 -2.13 6.61
CA GLU A 52 -3.00 -3.27 6.61
C GLU A 52 -2.19 -3.44 5.32
N LEU A 53 -2.23 -2.47 4.41
CA LEU A 53 -1.50 -2.49 3.14
C LEU A 53 0.01 -2.28 3.32
N VAL A 54 0.41 -1.68 4.45
CA VAL A 54 1.81 -1.52 4.83
C VAL A 54 2.00 -1.90 6.29
N THR A 55 3.20 -2.39 6.59
CA THR A 55 3.69 -2.54 7.96
C THR A 55 4.68 -1.41 8.27
N SER A 56 4.88 -1.14 9.56
CA SER A 56 5.84 -0.15 10.03
C SER A 56 6.70 -0.73 11.14
N ASP A 57 8.02 -0.60 11.03
CA ASP A 57 8.98 -0.98 12.04
C ASP A 57 9.79 0.24 12.49
N LYS A 58 9.93 0.42 13.81
CA LYS A 58 10.63 1.58 14.38
C LYS A 58 12.03 1.17 14.78
N GLN A 59 13.02 1.72 14.08
CA GLN A 59 14.44 1.49 14.35
C GLN A 59 15.09 2.80 14.80
N GLY A 60 15.26 2.95 16.11
CA GLY A 60 15.76 4.17 16.74
C GLY A 60 14.82 5.36 16.47
N GLN A 61 15.31 6.36 15.74
CA GLN A 61 14.55 7.56 15.39
C GLN A 61 13.75 7.46 14.09
N PHE A 62 13.98 6.41 13.29
CA PHE A 62 13.34 6.24 11.98
C PHE A 62 12.22 5.20 12.04
N VAL A 63 11.18 5.40 11.24
CA VAL A 63 10.12 4.43 11.01
C VAL A 63 10.20 3.98 9.57
N THR A 64 10.49 2.70 9.37
CA THR A 64 10.59 2.05 8.07
C THR A 64 9.26 1.40 7.73
N TYR A 65 8.75 1.68 6.54
CA TYR A 65 7.52 1.12 6.01
C TYR A 65 7.84 0.06 4.97
N THR A 66 7.07 -1.02 5.00
CA THR A 66 7.17 -2.14 4.05
C THR A 66 5.79 -2.48 3.51
N LEU A 67 5.71 -2.81 2.22
CA LEU A 67 4.48 -3.30 1.60
C LEU A 67 4.07 -4.63 2.22
N ASN A 68 2.80 -4.76 2.62
CA ASN A 68 2.26 -6.02 3.11
C ASN A 68 1.80 -6.89 1.92
N MET A 69 2.68 -7.78 1.45
CA MET A 69 2.39 -8.64 0.30
C MET A 69 1.23 -9.62 0.59
N THR A 70 1.10 -10.11 1.82
CA THR A 70 0.03 -11.05 2.20
C THR A 70 -1.36 -10.46 1.96
N VAL A 71 -1.60 -9.22 2.38
CA VAL A 71 -2.89 -8.54 2.17
C VAL A 71 -3.15 -8.26 0.69
N MET A 72 -2.09 -8.00 -0.09
CA MET A 72 -2.22 -7.81 -1.54
C MET A 72 -2.58 -9.12 -2.26
N ASP A 73 -1.99 -10.24 -1.85
CA ASP A 73 -2.29 -11.57 -2.40
C ASP A 73 -3.71 -12.01 -2.06
N GLU A 74 -4.19 -11.75 -0.83
CA GLU A 74 -5.58 -12.00 -0.44
C GLU A 74 -6.57 -11.19 -1.28
N LEU A 75 -6.29 -9.90 -1.49
CA LEU A 75 -7.10 -9.03 -2.35
C LEU A 75 -7.14 -9.54 -3.80
N LEU A 76 -5.99 -9.92 -4.36
CA LEU A 76 -5.90 -10.47 -5.70
C LEU A 76 -6.64 -11.80 -5.83
N GLY A 77 -6.47 -12.69 -4.85
CA GLY A 77 -7.18 -13.97 -4.80
C GLY A 77 -8.69 -13.78 -4.78
N TRP A 78 -9.18 -12.82 -3.99
CA TRP A 78 -10.60 -12.45 -3.97
C TRP A 78 -11.05 -11.86 -5.31
N LEU A 79 -10.29 -10.94 -5.93
CA LEU A 79 -10.63 -10.34 -7.23
C LEU A 79 -10.69 -11.37 -8.36
N LEU A 80 -9.77 -12.34 -8.35
CA LEU A 80 -9.69 -13.39 -9.37
C LEU A 80 -10.91 -14.33 -9.36
N GLN A 81 -11.65 -14.44 -8.25
CA GLN A 81 -12.91 -15.20 -8.18
C GLN A 81 -14.00 -14.61 -9.08
N PHE A 82 -13.89 -13.32 -9.42
CA PHE A 82 -14.84 -12.63 -10.29
C PHE A 82 -14.35 -12.55 -11.75
N LYS A 83 -13.16 -13.07 -12.06
CA LYS A 83 -12.72 -13.20 -13.45
C LYS A 83 -13.56 -14.32 -14.08
N PRO A 84 -14.46 -14.03 -15.04
CA PRO A 84 -15.17 -15.09 -15.74
C PRO A 84 -14.13 -16.03 -16.36
N GLY A 85 -14.29 -17.32 -16.11
CA GLY A 85 -13.52 -18.34 -16.80
C GLY A 85 -13.67 -18.09 -18.29
N ASN A 86 -12.55 -17.99 -19.01
CA ASN A 86 -12.62 -18.17 -20.46
C ASN A 86 -12.91 -19.65 -20.67
N ASP A 87 -14.17 -20.04 -20.49
CA ASP A 87 -14.69 -21.34 -20.85
C ASP A 87 -14.80 -21.35 -22.38
N THR A 88 -13.66 -21.27 -23.05
CA THR A 88 -13.57 -21.65 -24.47
C THR A 88 -13.46 -23.17 -24.45
N ASN A 89 -14.62 -23.83 -24.39
CA ASN A 89 -14.73 -25.25 -24.71
C ASN A 89 -14.07 -25.48 -26.08
N ALA A 90 -13.05 -26.33 -26.08
CA ALA A 90 -12.50 -27.00 -27.26
C ALA A 90 -13.47 -28.07 -27.77
#